data_AF-A0A7W9NES8-F1
#
_entry.id   AF-A0A7W9NES8-F1
#
_cell.length_a   1.000
_cell.length_b   1.000
_cell.length_c   1.000
_cell.angle_alpha   90.00
_cell.angle_beta   90.00
_cell.angle_gamma   90.00
#
_symmetry.space_group_name_H-M   'P 1'
#
loop_
_entity.id
_entity.type
_entity.pdbx_description
1 polymer ?
#
loop_
_entity_poly.entity_id
_entity_poly.type
_entity_poly.pdbx_seq_one_letter_code
_entity_poly.pdbx_strand_id
1 'polypeptide(L)'
;MDVGVARTPADEDLAHRLLALSEVVEDWLDRHRPEVVAIERVFSQHNVRTAMGTAQAGGVVALLAAKRGLPVAFHTPSEVKAAVTGSGTADKAQVTTMVTRLLGLAVAPKPADAADALALGICHLWRAPLAARLAQAEARAAELQRRHKARLAEAANRGVAR
;
A
#
# COMPACT_ATOMS: atom_id res chain seq x y z
N MET A 1 6.68 14.22 -10.11
CA MET A 1 5.45 13.51 -9.72
C MET A 1 4.62 13.38 -10.97
N ASP A 2 4.21 12.17 -11.32
CA ASP A 2 3.38 11.85 -12.48
C ASP A 2 2.15 11.06 -11.99
N VAL A 3 1.04 11.14 -12.73
CA VAL A 3 -0.17 10.37 -12.46
C VAL A 3 -0.84 9.95 -13.76
N GLY A 4 -1.00 8.63 -13.93
CA GLY A 4 -1.68 8.02 -15.07
C GLY A 4 -2.95 7.29 -14.65
N VAL A 5 -3.90 7.17 -15.57
CA VAL A 5 -5.11 6.37 -15.39
C VAL A 5 -5.28 5.44 -16.58
N ALA A 6 -5.09 4.14 -16.34
CA ALA A 6 -5.31 3.11 -17.34
C ALA A 6 -6.82 2.90 -17.53
N ARG A 7 -7.26 2.83 -18.79
CA ARG A 7 -8.67 2.58 -19.14
C ARG A 7 -8.75 1.38 -20.07
N THR A 8 -9.74 0.53 -19.82
CA THR A 8 -10.08 -0.63 -20.65
C THR A 8 -11.54 -0.51 -21.07
N PRO A 9 -11.93 -0.92 -22.28
CA PRO A 9 -13.34 -1.02 -22.67
C PRO A 9 -14.14 -1.87 -21.68
N ALA A 10 -15.37 -1.47 -21.38
CA ALA A 10 -16.20 -2.14 -20.37
C ALA A 10 -16.91 -3.40 -20.92
N ASP A 11 -17.00 -3.50 -22.24
CA ASP A 11 -17.61 -4.57 -23.03
C ASP A 11 -16.65 -5.71 -23.36
N GLU A 12 -15.34 -5.52 -23.17
CA GLU A 12 -14.35 -6.60 -23.24
C GLU A 12 -14.48 -7.56 -22.05
N ASP A 13 -14.17 -8.83 -22.29
CA ASP A 13 -14.11 -9.80 -21.20
C ASP A 13 -12.98 -9.48 -20.23
N LEU A 14 -13.16 -9.95 -19.00
CA LEU A 14 -12.27 -9.66 -17.88
C LEU A 14 -10.81 -10.04 -18.17
N ALA A 15 -10.54 -11.15 -18.88
CA ALA A 15 -9.19 -11.62 -19.09
C ALA A 15 -8.42 -10.65 -20.00
N HIS A 16 -9.02 -10.19 -21.10
CA HIS A 16 -8.41 -9.20 -21.99
C HIS A 16 -8.23 -7.85 -21.31
N ARG A 17 -9.19 -7.42 -20.47
CA ARG A 17 -9.05 -6.19 -19.68
C ARG A 17 -7.89 -6.25 -18.69
N LEU A 18 -7.71 -7.39 -18.01
CA LEU A 18 -6.58 -7.59 -17.09
C LEU A 18 -5.24 -7.67 -17.84
N LEU A 19 -5.22 -8.24 -19.05
CA LEU A 19 -4.04 -8.24 -19.93
C LEU A 19 -3.66 -6.82 -20.33
N ALA A 20 -4.60 -6.04 -20.88
CA ALA A 20 -4.35 -4.65 -21.27
C ALA A 20 -3.89 -3.78 -20.08
N LEU A 21 -4.49 -3.99 -18.89
CA LEU A 21 -4.03 -3.34 -17.67
C LEU A 21 -2.59 -3.73 -17.32
N SER A 22 -2.24 -5.01 -17.46
CA SER A 22 -0.90 -5.50 -17.14
C SER A 22 0.17 -4.86 -18.01
N GLU A 23 -0.09 -4.70 -19.31
CA GLU A 23 0.84 -4.07 -20.25
C GLU A 23 1.12 -2.60 -19.89
N VAL A 24 0.08 -1.85 -19.53
CA VAL A 24 0.22 -0.45 -19.09
C VAL A 24 1.01 -0.36 -17.78
N VAL A 25 0.74 -1.26 -16.84
CA VAL A 25 1.44 -1.28 -15.54
C VAL A 25 2.90 -1.70 -15.70
N GLU A 26 3.22 -2.66 -16.59
CA GLU A 26 4.60 -3.03 -16.90
C GLU A 26 5.38 -1.83 -17.44
N ASP A 27 4.82 -1.10 -18.41
CA ASP A 27 5.43 0.13 -18.94
C ASP A 27 5.64 1.19 -17.83
N TRP A 28 4.69 1.37 -16.92
CA TRP A 28 4.85 2.29 -15.78
C TRP A 28 5.95 1.86 -14.82
N LEU A 29 6.01 0.57 -14.47
CA LEU A 29 7.06 0.04 -13.59
C LEU A 29 8.45 0.20 -14.21
N ASP A 30 8.57 -0.01 -15.53
CA ASP A 30 9.84 0.08 -16.24
C ASP A 30 10.28 1.54 -16.44
N ARG A 31 9.34 2.46 -16.71
CA ARG A 31 9.61 3.91 -16.82
C ARG A 31 9.98 4.54 -15.49
N HIS A 32 9.19 4.29 -14.44
CA HIS A 32 9.34 5.00 -13.17
C HIS A 32 10.34 4.33 -12.22
N ARG A 33 10.64 3.05 -12.40
CA ARG A 33 11.56 2.26 -11.55
C ARG A 33 11.33 2.49 -10.06
N PRO A 34 10.10 2.29 -9.55
CA PRO A 34 9.80 2.57 -8.16
C PRO A 34 10.54 1.61 -7.22
N GLU A 35 10.83 2.06 -6.01
CA GLU A 35 11.41 1.22 -4.95
C GLU A 35 10.36 0.35 -4.24
N VAL A 36 9.08 0.68 -4.41
CA VAL A 36 7.94 0.05 -3.74
C VAL A 36 6.65 0.31 -4.51
N VAL A 37 5.70 -0.63 -4.46
CA VAL A 37 4.37 -0.47 -5.05
C VAL A 37 3.32 -0.46 -3.93
N ALA A 38 2.62 0.65 -3.77
CA ALA A 38 1.51 0.78 -2.85
C ALA A 38 0.18 0.44 -3.55
N ILE A 39 -0.64 -0.41 -2.93
CA ILE A 39 -1.94 -0.86 -3.46
C ILE A 39 -3.01 -0.65 -2.39
N GLU A 40 -4.17 -0.13 -2.78
CA GLU A 40 -5.31 -0.05 -1.88
C GLU A 40 -5.93 -1.45 -1.67
N ARG A 41 -6.20 -1.79 -0.40
CA ARG A 41 -6.95 -2.99 -0.03
C ARG A 41 -8.42 -2.80 -0.38
N VAL A 42 -8.95 -3.72 -1.17
CA VAL A 42 -10.37 -3.74 -1.48
C VAL A 42 -11.14 -4.47 -0.39
N PHE A 43 -12.16 -3.80 0.17
CA PHE A 43 -13.11 -4.38 1.11
C PHE A 43 -14.52 -4.34 0.50
N SER A 44 -15.30 -5.40 0.68
CA SER A 44 -16.71 -5.38 0.29
C SER A 44 -17.57 -6.14 1.29
N GLN A 45 -18.62 -5.47 1.79
CA GLN A 45 -19.76 -6.13 2.45
C GLN A 45 -21.03 -6.13 1.58
N HIS A 46 -21.17 -5.21 0.62
CA HIS A 46 -22.45 -4.98 -0.08
C HIS A 46 -22.35 -4.95 -1.62
N ASN A 47 -21.17 -4.77 -2.22
CA ASN A 47 -21.02 -4.67 -3.68
C ASN A 47 -19.86 -5.53 -4.20
N VAL A 48 -20.07 -6.85 -4.08
CA VAL A 48 -19.06 -7.88 -4.35
C VAL A 48 -18.60 -7.84 -5.81
N ARG A 49 -19.50 -7.61 -6.77
CA ARG A 49 -19.18 -7.67 -8.20
C ARG A 49 -18.16 -6.61 -8.61
N THR A 50 -18.35 -5.37 -8.16
CA THR A 50 -17.46 -4.26 -8.50
C THR A 50 -16.14 -4.38 -7.74
N ALA A 51 -16.21 -4.75 -6.46
CA ALA A 51 -15.04 -5.00 -5.63
C ALA A 51 -14.16 -6.13 -6.17
N MET A 52 -14.75 -7.19 -6.74
CA MET A 52 -14.00 -8.29 -7.31
C MET A 52 -13.11 -7.83 -8.47
N GLY A 53 -13.64 -7.01 -9.39
CA GLY A 53 -12.86 -6.47 -10.50
C GLY A 53 -11.68 -5.62 -10.04
N THR A 54 -11.89 -4.73 -9.07
CA THR A 54 -10.81 -3.93 -8.47
C THR A 54 -9.78 -4.80 -7.75
N ALA A 55 -10.21 -5.84 -7.04
CA ALA A 55 -9.31 -6.75 -6.35
C ALA A 55 -8.46 -7.57 -7.33
N GLN A 56 -9.05 -8.02 -8.45
CA GLN A 56 -8.34 -8.72 -9.52
C GLN A 56 -7.29 -7.81 -10.17
N ALA A 57 -7.65 -6.57 -10.50
CA ALA A 57 -6.70 -5.57 -11.01
C ALA A 57 -5.55 -5.32 -10.01
N GLY A 58 -5.85 -5.12 -8.73
CA GLY A 58 -4.84 -4.98 -7.68
C GLY A 58 -3.94 -6.21 -7.55
N GLY A 59 -4.49 -7.41 -7.73
CA GLY A 59 -3.73 -8.66 -7.76
C GLY A 59 -2.74 -8.74 -8.91
N VAL A 60 -3.13 -8.29 -10.11
CA VAL A 60 -2.22 -8.19 -11.27
C VAL A 60 -1.06 -7.23 -10.97
N VAL A 61 -1.35 -6.04 -10.43
CA VAL A 61 -0.31 -5.07 -10.06
C VAL A 61 0.66 -5.65 -9.02
N ALA A 62 0.14 -6.32 -8.00
CA ALA A 62 0.96 -6.98 -6.97
C ALA A 62 1.87 -8.06 -7.56
N LEU A 63 1.35 -8.87 -8.48
CA LEU A 63 2.11 -9.91 -9.18
C LEU A 63 3.25 -9.31 -10.02
N LEU A 64 2.97 -8.25 -10.77
CA LEU A 64 3.95 -7.57 -11.62
C LEU A 64 5.08 -6.91 -10.81
N ALA A 65 4.73 -6.33 -9.65
CA ALA A 65 5.71 -5.81 -8.71
C ALA A 65 6.59 -6.93 -8.13
N ALA A 66 5.97 -8.02 -7.68
CA ALA A 66 6.69 -9.18 -7.13
C ALA A 66 7.64 -9.83 -8.14
N LYS A 67 7.24 -9.94 -9.43
CA LYS A 67 8.10 -10.40 -10.53
C LYS A 67 9.38 -9.58 -10.67
N ARG A 68 9.34 -8.29 -10.32
CA ARG A 68 10.48 -7.36 -10.37
C ARG A 68 11.24 -7.29 -9.04
N GLY A 69 10.89 -8.13 -8.06
CA GLY A 69 11.48 -8.10 -6.72
C GLY A 69 11.11 -6.86 -5.90
N LEU A 70 10.07 -6.13 -6.32
CA LEU A 70 9.64 -4.91 -5.64
C LEU A 70 8.74 -5.26 -4.44
N PRO A 71 8.95 -4.64 -3.27
CA PRO A 71 8.04 -4.78 -2.14
C PRO A 71 6.67 -4.20 -2.50
N VAL A 72 5.62 -4.87 -2.02
CA VAL A 72 4.22 -4.45 -2.19
C VAL A 72 3.65 -4.07 -0.82
N ALA A 73 3.12 -2.86 -0.71
CA ALA A 73 2.50 -2.35 0.51
C ALA A 73 1.00 -2.16 0.32
N PHE A 74 0.20 -2.79 1.18
CA PHE A 74 -1.25 -2.73 1.11
C PHE A 74 -1.84 -1.79 2.17
N HIS A 75 -2.59 -0.77 1.76
CA HIS A 75 -3.24 0.21 2.65
C HIS A 75 -4.75 0.13 2.58
N THR A 76 -5.42 0.30 3.71
CA THR A 76 -6.88 0.39 3.75
C THR A 76 -7.38 1.78 3.32
N PRO A 77 -8.62 1.89 2.80
CA PRO A 77 -9.20 3.20 2.47
C PRO A 77 -9.20 4.16 3.67
N SER A 78 -9.47 3.65 4.88
CA SER A 78 -9.44 4.45 6.10
C SER A 78 -8.04 4.96 6.43
N GLU A 79 -6.98 4.17 6.19
CA GLU A 79 -5.60 4.64 6.36
C GLU A 79 -5.25 5.74 5.36
N VAL A 80 -5.66 5.60 4.10
CA VAL A 80 -5.43 6.61 3.06
C VAL A 80 -6.12 7.93 3.44
N LYS A 81 -7.40 7.86 3.81
CA LYS A 81 -8.16 9.01 4.28
C LYS A 81 -7.54 9.65 5.51
N ALA A 82 -7.18 8.86 6.52
CA ALA A 82 -6.59 9.36 7.75
C ALA A 82 -5.22 10.02 7.50
N ALA A 83 -4.39 9.44 6.63
CA ALA A 83 -3.09 10.00 6.30
C ALA A 83 -3.22 11.39 5.66
N VAL A 84 -4.16 11.55 4.71
CA VAL A 84 -4.29 12.78 3.92
C VAL A 84 -5.12 13.87 4.62
N THR A 85 -6.13 13.49 5.40
CA THR A 85 -7.13 14.42 5.96
C THR A 85 -7.13 14.50 7.48
N GLY A 86 -6.40 13.61 8.17
CA GLY A 86 -6.49 13.43 9.61
C GLY A 86 -7.70 12.61 10.08
N SER A 87 -8.62 12.22 9.19
CA SER A 87 -9.81 11.42 9.53
C SER A 87 -9.97 10.21 8.60
N GLY A 88 -10.13 9.02 9.17
CA GLY A 88 -10.37 7.80 8.40
C GLY A 88 -11.76 7.72 7.75
N THR A 89 -12.68 8.61 8.12
CA THR A 89 -14.06 8.66 7.62
C THR A 89 -14.31 9.79 6.62
N ALA A 90 -13.27 10.54 6.24
CA ALA A 90 -13.38 11.64 5.29
C ALA A 90 -14.03 11.23 3.95
N ASP A 91 -14.74 12.16 3.34
CA ASP A 91 -15.34 11.96 2.02
C ASP A 91 -14.32 12.18 0.88
N LYS A 92 -14.71 11.80 -0.34
CA LYS A 92 -13.82 11.90 -1.51
C LYS A 92 -13.47 13.34 -1.88
N ALA A 93 -14.35 14.31 -1.62
CA ALA A 93 -14.10 15.71 -1.95
C ALA A 93 -13.06 16.32 -0.99
N GLN A 94 -13.13 15.95 0.28
CA GLN A 94 -12.15 16.33 1.29
C GLN A 94 -10.78 15.72 0.97
N VAL A 95 -10.71 14.43 0.62
CA VAL A 95 -9.47 13.79 0.18
C VAL A 95 -8.87 14.51 -1.03
N THR A 96 -9.66 14.75 -2.07
CA THR A 96 -9.20 15.43 -3.29
C THR A 96 -8.67 16.84 -2.99
N THR A 97 -9.37 17.59 -2.14
CA THR A 97 -8.96 18.94 -1.72
C THR A 97 -7.62 18.89 -1.00
N MET A 98 -7.46 17.95 -0.08
CA MET A 98 -6.22 17.78 0.67
C MET A 98 -5.07 17.33 -0.21
N VAL A 99 -5.26 16.37 -1.11
CA VAL A 99 -4.25 15.97 -2.11
C VAL A 99 -3.78 17.18 -2.93
N THR A 100 -4.73 17.96 -3.43
CA THR A 100 -4.44 19.17 -4.22
C THR A 100 -3.57 20.15 -3.44
N ARG A 101 -3.91 20.41 -2.18
CA ARG A 101 -3.16 21.31 -1.29
C ARG A 101 -1.78 20.76 -0.93
N LEU A 102 -1.71 19.49 -0.53
CA LEU A 102 -0.47 18.85 -0.07
C LEU A 102 0.58 18.75 -1.17
N LEU A 103 0.15 18.57 -2.42
CA LEU A 103 1.03 18.50 -3.58
C LEU A 103 1.22 19.86 -4.27
N GLY A 104 0.61 20.94 -3.76
CA GLY A 104 0.72 22.28 -4.36
C GLY A 104 0.17 22.37 -5.79
N LEU A 105 -0.85 21.57 -6.12
CA LEU A 105 -1.42 21.53 -7.47
C LEU A 105 -2.32 22.75 -7.69
N ALA A 106 -2.15 23.42 -8.83
CA ALA A 106 -3.00 24.56 -9.21
C ALA A 106 -4.47 24.17 -9.44
N VAL A 107 -4.70 22.92 -9.88
CA VAL A 107 -6.02 22.38 -10.16
C VAL A 107 -6.12 20.99 -9.53
N ALA A 108 -7.31 20.64 -9.06
CA ALA A 108 -7.57 19.31 -8.54
C ALA A 108 -7.28 18.23 -9.60
N PRO A 109 -6.58 17.13 -9.25
CA PRO A 109 -6.25 16.07 -10.18
C PRO A 109 -7.54 15.42 -10.71
N LYS A 110 -7.59 15.22 -12.02
CA LYS A 110 -8.70 14.58 -12.73
C LYS A 110 -8.16 13.48 -13.63
N PRO A 111 -8.89 12.36 -13.79
CA PRO A 111 -10.18 12.01 -13.17
C PRO A 111 -10.04 11.70 -11.66
N ALA A 112 -11.14 11.38 -10.97
CA ALA A 112 -11.13 11.10 -9.53
C ALA A 112 -10.11 10.01 -9.12
N ASP A 113 -9.90 9.02 -9.99
CA ASP A 113 -8.92 7.94 -9.79
C ASP A 113 -7.48 8.49 -9.64
N ALA A 114 -7.16 9.62 -10.27
CA ALA A 114 -5.87 10.27 -10.12
C ALA A 114 -5.67 10.84 -8.71
N ALA A 115 -6.72 11.42 -8.12
CA ALA A 115 -6.69 11.89 -6.74
C ALA A 115 -6.51 10.72 -5.76
N ASP A 116 -7.24 9.63 -5.97
CA ASP A 116 -7.19 8.42 -5.15
C ASP A 116 -5.78 7.78 -5.21
N ALA A 117 -5.16 7.70 -6.41
CA ALA A 117 -3.80 7.19 -6.59
C ALA A 117 -2.75 8.07 -5.90
N LEU A 118 -2.85 9.39 -6.02
CA LEU A 118 -1.94 10.32 -5.35
C LEU A 118 -2.10 10.26 -3.82
N ALA A 119 -3.34 10.16 -3.32
CA ALA A 119 -3.61 9.98 -1.90
C ALA A 119 -2.96 8.70 -1.35
N LEU A 120 -3.03 7.60 -2.09
CA LEU A 120 -2.39 6.33 -1.72
C LEU A 120 -0.86 6.46 -1.69
N GLY A 121 -0.26 7.15 -2.66
CA GLY A 121 1.17 7.45 -2.66
C GLY A 121 1.61 8.27 -1.44
N ILE A 122 0.87 9.34 -1.11
CA ILE A 122 1.10 10.15 0.10
C ILE A 122 0.98 9.30 1.36
N CYS A 123 -0.09 8.50 1.46
CA CYS A 123 -0.32 7.60 2.58
C CYS A 123 0.87 6.66 2.80
N HIS A 124 1.37 6.04 1.73
CA HIS A 124 2.53 5.16 1.84
C HIS A 124 3.78 5.92 2.27
N LEU A 125 4.10 7.05 1.65
CA LEU A 125 5.31 7.83 1.97
C LEU A 125 5.34 8.30 3.42
N TRP A 126 4.19 8.65 4.01
CA TRP A 126 4.12 9.09 5.40
C TRP A 126 4.06 7.94 6.41
N ARG A 127 3.41 6.82 6.06
CA ARG A 127 3.27 5.68 6.98
C ARG A 127 4.47 4.73 6.95
N ALA A 128 5.12 4.54 5.79
CA ALA A 128 6.17 3.56 5.62
C ALA A 128 7.38 3.77 6.56
N PRO A 129 7.91 5.00 6.76
CA PRO A 129 9.03 5.22 7.68
C PRO A 129 8.67 4.87 9.13
N LEU A 130 7.44 5.19 9.57
CA LEU A 130 6.98 4.86 10.90
C LEU A 130 6.81 3.35 11.07
N ALA A 131 6.16 2.68 10.11
CA ALA A 131 5.98 1.24 10.13
C ALA A 131 7.32 0.49 10.18
N ALA A 132 8.31 0.92 9.38
CA ALA A 132 9.65 0.33 9.39
C ALA A 132 10.34 0.50 10.76
N ARG A 133 10.23 1.68 11.39
CA ARG A 133 10.80 1.94 12.71
C ARG A 133 10.14 1.09 13.80
N LEU A 134 8.82 0.92 13.76
CA LEU A 134 8.08 0.08 14.69
C LEU A 134 8.51 -1.39 14.56
N ALA A 135 8.56 -1.92 13.32
CA ALA A 135 9.01 -3.28 13.07
C ALA A 135 10.46 -3.53 13.56
N GLN A 136 11.36 -2.57 13.36
CA GLN A 136 12.73 -2.65 13.89
C GLN A 136 12.77 -2.64 15.42
N ALA A 137 11.93 -1.82 16.06
CA ALA A 137 11.84 -1.77 17.51
C ALA A 137 11.31 -3.09 18.10
N GLU A 138 10.28 -3.66 17.48
CA GLU A 138 9.72 -4.97 17.86
C GLU A 138 10.75 -6.10 17.71
N ALA A 139 11.49 -6.13 16.59
CA ALA A 139 12.54 -7.12 16.36
C ALA A 139 13.65 -7.06 17.42
N ARG A 140 14.09 -5.83 17.78
CA ARG A 140 15.09 -5.61 18.84
C ARG A 140 14.56 -6.03 20.21
N ALA A 141 13.31 -5.70 20.53
CA ALA A 141 12.68 -6.10 21.78
C ALA A 141 12.58 -7.62 21.91
N ALA A 142 12.15 -8.30 20.84
CA ALA A 142 12.09 -9.76 20.78
C ALA A 142 13.49 -10.40 20.95
N GLU A 143 14.52 -9.82 20.36
CA GLU A 143 15.89 -10.31 20.53
C GLU A 143 16.40 -10.15 21.97
N LEU A 144 16.17 -8.99 22.59
CA LEU A 144 16.52 -8.74 23.99
C LEU A 144 15.82 -9.73 24.93
N GLN A 145 14.52 -9.99 24.70
CA GLN A 145 13.77 -10.98 25.46
C GLN A 145 14.36 -12.39 25.31
N ARG A 146 14.71 -12.82 24.08
CA ARG A 146 15.36 -14.10 23.84
C ARG A 146 16.69 -14.22 24.58
N ARG A 147 17.55 -13.20 24.50
CA ARG A 147 18.84 -13.16 25.20
C ARG A 147 18.67 -13.20 26.72
N HIS A 148 17.69 -12.46 27.25
CA HIS A 148 17.42 -12.46 28.69
C HIS A 148 16.94 -13.85 29.17
N LYS A 149 16.01 -14.48 28.45
CA LYS A 149 15.53 -15.83 28.77
C LYS A 149 16.64 -16.88 28.72
N ALA A 150 17.52 -16.81 27.72
CA ALA A 150 18.68 -17.70 27.61
C ALA A 150 19.64 -17.55 28.82
N ARG A 151 19.96 -16.31 29.20
CA ARG A 151 20.81 -16.04 30.39
C ARG A 151 20.21 -16.59 31.68
N LEU A 152 18.90 -16.41 31.88
CA LEU A 152 18.21 -16.95 33.06
C LEU A 152 18.25 -18.49 33.09
N ALA A 153 18.06 -19.15 31.94
CA ALA A 153 18.13 -20.60 31.83
C ALA A 153 19.55 -21.13 32.13
N GLU A 154 20.59 -20.47 31.62
CA GLU A 154 21.99 -20.82 31.92
C GLU A 154 22.32 -20.66 33.42
N ALA A 155 21.84 -19.59 34.04
CA ALA A 155 22.04 -19.36 35.47
C ALA A 155 21.32 -20.42 36.33
N ALA A 156 20.10 -20.80 35.96
CA ALA A 156 19.37 -21.87 36.63
C ALA A 156 20.10 -23.22 36.53
N ASN A 157 20.60 -23.59 35.34
CA ASN A 157 21.35 -24.84 35.16
C ASN A 157 22.67 -24.88 35.96
N ARG A 158 23.36 -23.75 36.10
CA ARG A 158 24.58 -23.66 36.93
C ARG A 158 24.29 -23.76 38.43
N GLY A 159 23.11 -23.32 38.87
CA GLY A 159 22.67 -23.43 40.27
C GLY A 159 22.28 -24.85 40.68
N VAL A 160 21.80 -25.68 39.73
CA VAL A 160 21.40 -27.08 39.97
C VAL A 160 22.60 -28.04 39.97
N ALA A 161 23.74 -27.64 39.39
CA ALA A 161 24.97 -28.44 39.31
C ALA A 161 25.93 -28.25 40.51
N ARG A 162 25.51 -27.53 41.56
CA ARG A 162 26.22 -27.34 42.83
C ARG A 162 25.43 -27.98 43.96
#